data_AF-A0A947PM04-F1
#
_entry.id   AF-A0A947PM04-F1
#
_cell.length_a   1.000
_cell.length_b   1.000
_cell.length_c   1.000
_cell.angle_alpha   90.00
_cell.angle_beta   90.00
_cell.angle_gamma   90.00
#
_symmetry.space_group_name_H-M   'P 1'
#
loop_
_entity.id
_entity.type
_entity.pdbx_description
1 polymer ?
#
loop_
_entity_poly.entity_id
_entity_poly.type
_entity_poly.pdbx_seq_one_letter_code
_entity_poly.pdbx_strand_id
1 'polypeptide(L)'
;MTNRMRVVILGASGTGKARLASALTQQLADVSCDVVVIPEAEALRAGSALLQASPSSPDLILLMGLDQAEAASPDETPRRMQVDARLREALQQSGSAYTVLYGDNERRAAQALRLTRRHAGQPASAPDSDAQAASRWVWVCDKCSDPVCEHRLFTDKLGRAGA
;
A
#
# COMPACT_ATOMS: atom_id res chain seq x y z
N MET A 1 18.20 10.27 20.42
CA MET A 1 17.62 9.28 19.49
C MET A 1 16.67 10.04 18.59
N THR A 2 17.08 10.37 17.37
CA THR A 2 16.22 11.04 16.39
C THR A 2 15.18 10.03 15.91
N ASN A 3 13.90 10.29 16.18
CA ASN A 3 12.82 9.43 15.68
C ASN A 3 12.80 9.53 14.15
N ARG A 4 12.94 8.40 13.46
CA ARG A 4 13.03 8.34 12.00
C ARG A 4 11.71 7.82 11.47
N MET A 5 11.07 8.57 10.56
CA MET A 5 9.76 8.21 10.00
C MET A 5 9.85 6.84 9.31
N ARG A 6 8.99 5.90 9.65
CA ARG A 6 9.01 4.56 9.06
C ARG A 6 7.98 4.41 7.95
N VAL A 7 8.46 4.20 6.72
CA VAL A 7 7.65 3.96 5.52
C VAL A 7 7.72 2.48 5.16
N VAL A 8 6.59 1.78 5.21
CA VAL A 8 6.50 0.35 4.88
C VAL A 8 5.92 0.17 3.48
N ILE A 9 6.55 -0.67 2.66
CA ILE A 9 6.12 -1.01 1.30
C ILE A 9 5.71 -2.48 1.23
N LEU A 10 4.47 -2.71 0.78
CA LEU A 10 3.82 -4.01 0.63
C LEU A 10 3.36 -4.22 -0.81
N GLY A 11 3.06 -5.46 -1.17
CA GLY A 11 2.51 -5.81 -2.49
C GLY A 11 2.92 -7.20 -2.94
N ALA A 12 2.21 -7.72 -3.93
CA ALA A 12 2.52 -9.02 -4.53
C ALA A 12 3.90 -9.04 -5.21
N SER A 13 4.42 -10.23 -5.49
CA SER A 13 5.61 -10.43 -6.30
C SER A 13 5.44 -9.79 -7.69
N GLY A 14 6.54 -9.25 -8.24
CA GLY A 14 6.54 -8.56 -9.54
C GLY A 14 5.91 -7.16 -9.57
N THR A 15 5.49 -6.59 -8.43
CA THR A 15 4.87 -5.24 -8.39
C THR A 15 5.89 -4.09 -8.30
N GLY A 16 7.19 -4.36 -8.28
CA GLY A 16 8.22 -3.30 -8.27
C GLY A 16 8.59 -2.74 -6.89
N LYS A 17 8.21 -3.40 -5.78
CA LYS A 17 8.50 -2.94 -4.39
C LYS A 17 9.96 -2.49 -4.16
N ALA A 18 10.92 -3.29 -4.63
CA ALA A 18 12.35 -3.01 -4.45
C ALA A 18 12.80 -1.77 -5.24
N ARG A 19 12.27 -1.59 -6.46
CA ARG A 19 12.53 -0.43 -7.31
C ARG A 19 11.96 0.84 -6.67
N LEU A 20 10.74 0.78 -6.14
CA LEU A 20 10.14 1.89 -5.41
C LEU A 20 10.96 2.26 -4.17
N ALA A 21 11.38 1.26 -3.38
CA ALA A 21 12.21 1.49 -2.20
C ALA A 21 13.53 2.19 -2.54
N SER A 22 14.22 1.72 -3.59
CA SER A 22 15.45 2.35 -4.08
C SER A 22 15.21 3.81 -4.51
N ALA A 23 14.16 4.06 -5.27
CA ALA A 23 13.80 5.42 -5.70
C ALA A 23 13.50 6.35 -4.51
N LEU A 24 12.77 5.86 -3.50
CA LEU A 24 12.48 6.62 -2.30
C LEU A 24 13.74 6.92 -1.50
N THR A 25 14.58 5.93 -1.23
CA THR A 25 15.83 6.12 -0.48
C THR A 25 16.75 7.13 -1.16
N GLN A 26 16.79 7.14 -2.50
CA GLN A 26 17.57 8.14 -3.27
C GLN A 26 16.98 9.55 -3.18
N GLN A 27 15.65 9.70 -3.32
CA GLN A 27 15.00 11.01 -3.42
C GLN A 27 14.60 11.63 -2.07
N LEU A 28 14.69 10.86 -0.99
CA LEU A 28 14.42 11.27 0.40
C LEU A 28 15.70 11.33 1.25
N ALA A 29 16.87 11.51 0.63
CA ALA A 29 18.13 11.62 1.35
C ALA A 29 18.15 12.80 2.35
N ASP A 30 17.34 13.83 2.10
CA ASP A 30 17.12 15.01 2.95
C ASP A 30 16.03 14.81 4.01
N VAL A 31 15.33 13.67 4.00
CA VAL A 31 14.27 13.32 4.95
C VAL A 31 14.77 12.24 5.90
N SER A 32 14.54 12.43 7.20
CA SER A 32 14.81 11.39 8.20
C SER A 32 13.72 10.30 8.14
N CYS A 33 13.78 9.43 7.13
CA CYS A 33 12.89 8.28 6.98
C CYS A 33 13.62 6.94 6.78
N ASP A 34 13.07 5.88 7.34
CA ASP A 34 13.46 4.49 7.14
C ASP A 34 12.45 3.83 6.19
N VAL A 35 12.92 3.34 5.04
CA VAL A 35 12.08 2.73 4.02
C VAL A 35 12.24 1.22 4.09
N VAL A 36 11.18 0.53 4.50
CA VAL A 36 11.18 -0.91 4.75
C VAL A 36 10.30 -1.61 3.74
N VAL A 37 10.89 -2.51 2.94
CA VAL A 37 10.12 -3.43 2.10
C VAL A 37 9.86 -4.70 2.88
N ILE A 38 8.59 -5.08 3.03
CA ILE A 38 8.27 -6.39 3.61
C ILE A 38 8.03 -7.39 2.47
N PRO A 39 8.80 -8.48 2.40
CA PRO A 39 8.59 -9.53 1.42
C PRO A 39 7.19 -10.13 1.54
N GLU A 40 6.62 -10.53 0.40
CA GLU A 40 5.30 -11.17 0.34
C GLU A 40 5.17 -12.34 1.33
N ALA A 41 6.16 -13.23 1.37
CA ALA A 41 6.14 -14.41 2.24
C ALA A 41 6.16 -14.04 3.74
N GLU A 42 6.75 -12.91 4.11
CA GLU A 42 6.73 -12.43 5.50
C GLU A 42 5.39 -11.77 5.82
N ALA A 43 4.90 -10.91 4.93
CA ALA A 43 3.62 -10.24 5.10
C ALA A 43 2.46 -11.24 5.22
N LEU A 44 2.47 -12.31 4.42
CA LEU A 44 1.44 -13.36 4.49
C LEU A 44 1.54 -14.23 5.75
N ARG A 45 2.76 -14.47 6.27
CA ARG A 45 2.94 -15.22 7.53
C ARG A 45 2.51 -14.41 8.74
N ALA A 46 2.87 -13.13 8.76
CA ALA A 46 2.54 -12.25 9.87
C ALA A 46 1.05 -11.88 9.88
N GLY A 47 0.40 -11.78 8.72
CA GLY A 47 -1.02 -11.43 8.64
C GLY A 47 -1.30 -10.10 9.33
N SER A 48 -2.30 -10.04 10.21
CA SER A 48 -2.61 -8.84 10.99
C SER A 48 -1.50 -8.44 11.98
N ALA A 49 -0.63 -9.38 12.39
CA ALA A 49 0.51 -9.12 13.26
C ALA A 49 1.69 -8.43 12.55
N LEU A 50 1.64 -8.28 11.22
CA LEU A 50 2.65 -7.62 10.38
C LEU A 50 3.10 -6.26 10.93
N LEU A 51 2.17 -5.54 11.56
CA LEU A 51 2.37 -4.18 12.07
C LEU A 51 2.48 -4.13 13.59
N GLN A 52 2.19 -5.25 14.27
CA GLN A 52 2.28 -5.41 15.72
C GLN A 52 3.63 -5.98 16.15
N ALA A 53 4.34 -6.68 15.25
CA ALA A 53 5.62 -7.33 15.53
C ALA A 53 6.85 -6.40 15.49
N SER A 54 6.67 -5.13 15.11
CA SER A 54 7.76 -4.15 15.08
C SER A 54 7.75 -3.26 16.34
N PRO A 55 8.91 -2.92 16.91
CA PRO A 55 9.00 -2.07 18.11
C PRO A 55 8.48 -0.64 17.90
N SER A 56 8.31 -0.21 16.65
CA SER A 56 7.70 1.07 16.27
C SER A 56 6.63 0.86 15.20
N SER A 57 5.43 1.40 15.43
CA SER A 57 4.36 1.44 14.43
C SER A 57 4.82 2.20 13.18
N PRO A 58 4.46 1.74 11.97
CA PRO A 58 4.77 2.51 10.77
C PRO A 58 4.02 3.84 10.75
N ASP A 59 4.69 4.88 10.26
CA ASP A 59 4.07 6.19 10.02
C ASP A 59 3.28 6.17 8.70
N LEU A 60 3.77 5.43 7.70
CA LEU A 60 3.14 5.33 6.39
C LEU A 60 3.22 3.90 5.85
N ILE A 61 2.10 3.40 5.35
CA ILE A 61 2.02 2.09 4.67
C ILE A 61 1.59 2.31 3.22
N LEU A 62 2.41 1.79 2.31
CA LEU A 62 2.23 1.86 0.87
C LEU A 62 2.02 0.45 0.33
N LEU A 63 0.88 0.21 -0.34
CA LEU A 63 0.56 -1.05 -1.00
C LEU A 63 0.67 -0.89 -2.52
N MET A 64 1.46 -1.73 -3.19
CA MET A 64 1.59 -1.70 -4.65
C MET A 64 0.38 -2.35 -5.32
N GLY A 65 -0.27 -1.61 -6.23
CA GLY A 65 -1.38 -2.13 -7.04
C GLY A 65 -0.96 -3.20 -8.06
N LEU A 66 -1.96 -3.91 -8.60
CA LEU A 66 -1.77 -4.96 -9.61
C LEU A 66 -1.89 -4.44 -11.07
N ASP A 67 -2.08 -3.15 -11.25
CA ASP A 67 -2.27 -2.48 -12.55
C ASP A 67 -1.03 -2.50 -13.46
N GLN A 68 0.14 -2.82 -12.90
CA GLN A 68 1.32 -3.17 -13.71
C GLN A 68 1.46 -4.70 -13.84
N ALA A 69 1.44 -5.15 -15.09
CA ALA A 69 1.77 -6.50 -15.50
C ALA A 69 3.27 -6.66 -15.81
N GLU A 70 4.17 -6.08 -15.00
CA GLU A 70 5.61 -6.32 -15.21
C GLU A 70 5.89 -7.83 -15.05
N ALA A 71 6.10 -8.49 -16.20
CA ALA A 71 6.60 -9.85 -16.37
C ALA A 71 5.79 -11.01 -15.75
N ALA A 72 4.61 -10.78 -15.18
CA ALA A 72 3.80 -11.88 -14.65
C ALA A 72 3.20 -12.70 -15.79
N SER A 73 3.41 -14.01 -15.78
CA SER A 73 2.70 -14.90 -16.69
C SER A 73 1.19 -14.88 -16.39
N PRO A 74 0.33 -15.25 -17.35
CA PRO A 74 -1.10 -15.43 -17.08
C PRO A 74 -1.38 -16.32 -15.87
N ASP A 75 -0.57 -17.37 -15.67
CA ASP A 75 -0.68 -18.32 -14.56
C ASP A 75 -0.32 -17.71 -13.19
N GLU A 76 0.48 -16.65 -13.16
CA GLU A 76 0.84 -15.95 -11.91
C GLU A 76 -0.20 -14.90 -11.49
N THR A 77 -1.12 -14.54 -12.40
CA THR A 77 -2.13 -13.50 -12.14
C THR A 77 -3.07 -13.87 -10.98
N PRO A 78 -3.67 -15.09 -10.92
CA PRO A 78 -4.52 -15.48 -9.79
C PRO A 78 -3.79 -15.46 -8.45
N ARG A 79 -2.52 -15.89 -8.44
CA ARG A 79 -1.69 -15.86 -7.24
C ARG A 79 -1.45 -14.42 -6.77
N ARG A 80 -1.13 -13.49 -7.68
CA ARG A 80 -0.92 -12.08 -7.36
C ARG A 80 -2.19 -11.42 -6.82
N MET A 81 -3.35 -11.73 -7.40
CA MET A 81 -4.66 -11.28 -6.91
C MET A 81 -4.95 -11.80 -5.50
N GLN A 82 -4.74 -13.10 -5.26
CA GLN A 82 -4.93 -13.70 -3.94
C GLN A 82 -4.01 -13.06 -2.89
N VAL A 83 -2.76 -12.81 -3.24
CA VAL A 83 -1.79 -12.16 -2.35
C VAL A 83 -2.23 -10.74 -2.02
N ASP A 84 -2.60 -9.93 -3.02
CA ASP A 84 -3.06 -8.55 -2.81
C ASP A 84 -4.29 -8.51 -1.90
N ALA A 85 -5.27 -9.39 -2.15
CA ALA A 85 -6.47 -9.52 -1.33
C ALA A 85 -6.14 -9.86 0.14
N ARG A 86 -5.23 -10.81 0.37
CA ARG A 86 -4.80 -11.18 1.73
C ARG A 86 -4.04 -10.06 2.45
N LEU A 87 -3.22 -9.29 1.74
CA LEU A 87 -2.54 -8.13 2.30
C LEU A 87 -3.55 -7.05 2.73
N ARG A 88 -4.55 -6.76 1.88
CA ARG A 88 -5.62 -5.82 2.21
C ARG A 88 -6.44 -6.28 3.40
N GLU A 89 -6.79 -7.56 3.46
CA GLU A 89 -7.50 -8.14 4.59
C GLU A 89 -6.69 -8.01 5.89
N ALA A 90 -5.39 -8.33 5.86
CA ALA A 90 -4.51 -8.19 7.03
C ALA A 90 -4.44 -6.73 7.53
N LEU A 91 -4.33 -5.76 6.61
CA LEU A 91 -4.32 -4.33 6.92
C LEU A 91 -5.66 -3.84 7.48
N GLN A 92 -6.78 -4.35 6.96
CA GLN A 92 -8.12 -4.04 7.46
C GLN A 92 -8.35 -4.61 8.86
N GLN A 93 -7.98 -5.87 9.09
CA GLN A 93 -8.13 -6.54 10.38
C GLN A 93 -7.26 -5.90 11.47
N SER A 94 -6.10 -5.35 11.10
CA SER A 94 -5.24 -4.61 12.03
C SER A 94 -5.64 -3.14 12.21
N GLY A 95 -6.68 -2.66 11.51
CA GLY A 95 -7.12 -1.26 11.57
C GLY A 95 -6.10 -0.26 11.03
N SER A 96 -5.15 -0.71 10.20
CA SER A 96 -4.03 0.11 9.77
C SER A 96 -4.36 0.92 8.52
N ALA A 97 -4.10 2.22 8.57
CA ALA A 97 -4.25 3.09 7.41
C ALA A 97 -3.14 2.80 6.38
N TYR A 98 -3.53 2.65 5.11
CA TYR A 98 -2.60 2.43 4.02
C TYR A 98 -3.05 3.16 2.76
N THR A 99 -2.09 3.43 1.86
CA THR A 99 -2.36 4.01 0.54
C THR A 99 -1.96 3.02 -0.54
N VAL A 100 -2.82 2.81 -1.53
CA VAL A 100 -2.51 1.97 -2.70
C VAL A 100 -1.88 2.83 -3.79
N LEU A 101 -0.76 2.38 -4.34
CA LEU A 101 -0.04 3.04 -5.42
C LEU A 101 -0.34 2.36 -6.75
N TYR A 102 -0.94 3.12 -7.66
CA TYR A 102 -1.21 2.73 -9.04
C TYR A 102 -0.36 3.54 -10.01
N GLY A 103 -0.31 3.13 -11.27
CA GLY A 103 0.49 3.68 -12.34
C GLY A 103 1.79 2.91 -12.55
N ASP A 104 2.57 3.37 -13.52
CA ASP A 104 3.92 2.90 -13.75
C ASP A 104 4.87 3.20 -12.57
N ASN A 105 6.10 2.68 -12.68
CA ASN A 105 7.13 2.86 -11.65
C ASN A 105 7.39 4.34 -11.30
N GLU A 106 7.38 5.23 -12.30
CA GLU A 106 7.65 6.66 -12.09
C GLU A 106 6.48 7.34 -11.37
N ARG A 107 5.25 7.06 -11.81
CA ARG A 107 4.03 7.56 -11.17
C ARG A 107 3.90 7.09 -9.73
N ARG A 108 4.23 5.84 -9.44
CA ARG A 108 4.23 5.31 -8.06
C ARG A 108 5.30 5.96 -7.20
N ALA A 109 6.51 6.15 -7.73
CA ALA A 109 7.58 6.86 -7.03
C ALA A 109 7.20 8.31 -6.71
N ALA A 110 6.63 9.03 -7.68
CA ALA A 110 6.18 10.40 -7.47
C ALA A 110 5.06 10.51 -6.42
N GLN A 111 4.09 9.57 -6.44
CA GLN A 111 3.04 9.50 -5.41
C GLN A 111 3.63 9.23 -4.02
N ALA A 112 4.48 8.21 -3.89
CA ALA A 112 5.11 7.85 -2.62
C ALA A 112 5.96 9.00 -2.06
N LEU A 113 6.75 9.69 -2.91
CA LEU A 113 7.55 10.85 -2.51
C LEU A 113 6.67 11.97 -1.95
N ARG A 114 5.56 12.29 -2.63
CA ARG A 114 4.63 13.33 -2.16
C ARG A 114 4.00 12.97 -0.82
N LEU A 115 3.61 11.71 -0.62
CA LEU A 115 3.03 11.24 0.64
C LEU A 115 4.04 11.31 1.78
N THR A 116 5.27 10.82 1.54
CA THR A 116 6.32 10.84 2.56
C THR A 116 6.72 12.25 2.95
N ARG A 117 6.93 13.16 1.98
CA ARG A 117 7.26 14.57 2.28
C ARG A 117 6.15 15.27 3.05
N ARG A 118 4.88 15.06 2.68
CA ARG A 118 3.74 15.59 3.44
C ARG A 118 3.72 15.09 4.88
N HIS A 119 3.95 13.80 5.08
CA HIS A 119 4.00 13.20 6.42
C HIS A 119 5.20 13.70 7.25
N ALA A 120 6.32 14.01 6.59
CA ALA A 120 7.48 14.65 7.19
C ALA A 120 7.30 16.16 7.45
N GLY A 121 6.13 16.73 7.16
CA GLY A 121 5.85 18.16 7.33
C GLY A 121 6.57 19.07 6.33
N GLN A 122 7.12 18.52 5.25
CA GLN A 122 7.78 19.28 4.20
C GLN A 122 6.78 19.73 3.12
N PRO A 123 6.95 20.94 2.56
CA PRO A 123 6.13 21.38 1.44
C PRO A 123 6.38 20.47 0.23
N ALA A 124 5.31 19.93 -0.35
CA ALA A 124 5.41 19.23 -1.62
C ALA A 124 5.90 20.22 -2.69
N SER A 125 7.06 19.97 -3.29
CA SER A 125 7.58 20.76 -4.41
C SER A 125 6.58 20.69 -5.56
N ALA A 126 5.96 21.83 -5.88
CA ALA A 126 5.04 22.16 -7.00
C ALA A 126 3.97 21.13 -7.45
N PRO A 127 2.70 21.54 -7.66
CA PRO A 127 1.68 20.66 -8.18
C PRO A 127 1.84 20.46 -9.69
N ASP A 128 2.06 19.22 -10.14
CA ASP A 128 1.54 18.83 -11.46
C ASP A 128 0.01 18.83 -11.36
N SER A 129 -0.64 19.57 -12.25
CA SER A 129 -2.02 20.03 -12.14
C SER A 129 -3.10 18.93 -12.26
N ASP A 130 -2.73 17.66 -12.19
CA ASP A 130 -3.64 16.50 -12.20
C ASP A 130 -3.83 15.87 -10.79
N ALA A 131 -3.10 16.36 -9.77
CA ALA A 131 -3.04 15.73 -8.45
C ALA A 131 -4.12 16.19 -7.44
N GLN A 132 -5.08 17.02 -7.85
CA GLN A 132 -6.04 17.65 -6.94
C GLN A 132 -7.15 16.70 -6.43
N ALA A 133 -7.31 15.51 -7.01
CA ALA A 133 -8.34 14.55 -6.61
C ALA A 133 -7.88 13.51 -5.57
N ALA A 134 -6.57 13.33 -5.34
CA ALA A 134 -6.05 12.25 -4.50
C ALA A 134 -5.96 12.61 -3.00
N SER A 135 -6.24 13.87 -2.61
CA SER A 135 -6.09 14.36 -1.24
C SER A 135 -7.41 14.46 -0.50
N ARG A 136 -8.12 13.34 -0.38
CA ARG A 136 -9.06 13.13 0.72
C ARG A 136 -8.99 11.67 1.14
N TRP A 137 -8.31 11.43 2.26
CA TRP A 137 -8.47 10.17 2.98
C TRP A 137 -9.95 10.02 3.33
N VAL A 138 -10.61 9.12 2.63
CA VAL A 138 -11.88 8.54 3.02
C VAL A 138 -11.66 7.04 2.99
N TRP A 139 -11.70 6.44 4.17
CA TRP A 139 -11.89 5.01 4.33
C TRP A 139 -13.34 4.71 3.96
N VAL A 140 -13.61 4.53 2.67
CA VAL A 140 -14.78 3.81 2.17
C VAL A 140 -14.34 3.09 0.91
N CYS A 141 -14.38 1.77 0.99
CA CYS A 141 -14.43 0.87 -0.15
C CYS A 141 -15.74 1.16 -0.92
N ASP A 142 -15.79 2.25 -1.70
CA ASP A 142 -17.02 2.60 -2.44
C ASP A 142 -16.99 2.12 -3.89
N LYS A 143 -15.86 1.56 -4.34
CA LYS A 143 -15.71 0.83 -5.62
C LYS A 143 -14.44 -0.02 -5.58
N CYS A 144 -14.48 -1.11 -4.82
CA CYS A 144 -13.46 -2.16 -4.96
C CYS A 144 -13.85 -3.00 -6.17
N SER A 145 -13.21 -2.76 -7.32
CA SER A 145 -13.32 -3.60 -8.52
C SER A 145 -12.56 -4.93 -8.33
N ASP A 146 -12.58 -5.48 -7.12
CA ASP A 146 -12.00 -6.76 -6.74
C ASP A 146 -13.17 -7.74 -6.50
N PRO A 147 -13.24 -8.86 -7.24
CA PRO A 147 -14.31 -9.83 -7.09
C PRO A 147 -14.40 -10.43 -5.66
N VAL A 148 -13.30 -10.44 -4.89
CA VAL A 148 -13.29 -10.91 -3.49
C VAL A 148 -13.92 -9.87 -2.55
N CYS A 149 -13.68 -8.57 -2.77
CA CYS A 149 -14.37 -7.49 -2.04
C CYS A 149 -15.89 -7.54 -2.26
N GLU A 150 -16.32 -7.69 -3.53
CA GLU A 150 -17.74 -7.74 -3.89
C GLU A 150 -18.43 -8.97 -3.27
N HIS A 151 -17.77 -10.14 -3.29
CA HIS A 151 -18.31 -11.36 -2.71
C HIS A 151 -18.51 -11.24 -1.19
N ARG A 152 -17.57 -10.62 -0.48
CA ARG A 152 -17.68 -10.40 0.98
C ARG A 152 -18.82 -9.44 1.32
N LEU A 153 -18.98 -8.35 0.55
CA LEU A 153 -20.04 -7.37 0.75
C LEU A 153 -21.44 -7.97 0.46
N PHE A 154 -21.54 -8.85 -0.54
CA PHE A 154 -22.79 -9.56 -0.83
C PHE A 154 -23.17 -10.54 0.28
N THR A 155 -22.19 -11.28 0.80
CA THR A 155 -22.41 -12.30 1.84
C THR A 155 -22.83 -11.66 3.16
N ASP A 156 -22.20 -10.55 3.55
CA ASP A 156 -22.49 -9.84 4.81
C ASP A 156 -23.90 -9.21 4.82
N LYS A 157 -24.37 -8.71 3.65
CA LYS A 157 -25.74 -8.19 3.51
C LYS A 157 -26.81 -9.28 3.57
N LEU A 158 -26.54 -10.49 3.07
CA LEU A 158 -27.46 -11.62 3.15
C LEU A 158 -27.56 -12.18 4.57
N GLY A 159 -26.47 -12.16 5.35
CA GLY A 159 -26.47 -12.58 6.75
C GLY A 159 -27.27 -11.65 7.68
N ARG A 160 -27.35 -10.35 7.37
CA ARG A 160 -28.11 -9.36 8.15
C ARG A 160 -29.60 -9.22 7.78
N ALA A 161 -30.03 -9.77 6.64
CA ALA A 161 -31.43 -9.73 6.22
C ALA A 161 -32.25 -10.95 6.68
N GLY A 162 -31.66 -11.84 7.49
CA GLY A 162 -32.26 -13.10 7.94
C GLY A 162 -32.23 -13.33 9.45
N ALA A 163 -32.16 -12.28 10.26
CA ALA A 163 -32.30 -12.34 11.72
C ALA A 163 -33.41 -11.41 12.21
#